data_AF-Q5LUJ9-F1
#
_entry.id   AF-Q5LUJ9-F1
#
_cell.length_a   1.000
_cell.length_b   1.000
_cell.length_c   1.000
_cell.angle_alpha   90.00
_cell.angle_beta   90.00
_cell.angle_gamma   90.00
#
_symmetry.space_group_name_H-M   'P 1'
#
loop_
_entity.id
_entity.type
_entity.pdbx_description
1 polymer ?
#
loop_
_entity_poly.entity_id
_entity_poly.type
_entity_poly.pdbx_seq_one_letter_code
_entity_poly.pdbx_strand_id
1 'polypeptide(L)'
;MQMALTVLEKTALWASGLTAVGIGACILTAPHAFFASYAIILGDDPSLLSELRAPAAGLAAFGVLILAGLWRAALTPLSKAAAMTIFLAFPAGRIIGVIVDGLPSAPIIGALLFELAIAALCVLAFGRGATPIRAKHPIGRPKH
;
A
#
# COMPACT_ATOMS: atom_id res chain seq x y z
N MET A 1 -1.70 -26.89 1.67
CA MET A 1 -2.51 -26.55 2.86
C MET A 1 -2.53 -25.03 2.96
N GLN A 2 -3.56 -24.36 2.44
CA GLN A 2 -3.68 -22.90 2.57
C GLN A 2 -4.10 -22.60 4.01
N MET A 3 -3.22 -21.97 4.77
CA MET A 3 -3.54 -21.45 6.11
C MET A 3 -4.59 -20.34 5.93
N ALA A 4 -5.71 -20.44 6.64
CA ALA A 4 -6.69 -19.36 6.68
C ALA A 4 -6.05 -18.07 7.19
N LEU A 5 -6.44 -16.92 6.63
CA LEU A 5 -5.96 -15.61 7.07
C LEU A 5 -6.26 -15.41 8.56
N THR A 6 -5.25 -14.98 9.32
CA THR A 6 -5.46 -14.60 10.72
C THR A 6 -6.34 -13.35 10.80
N VAL A 7 -6.97 -13.09 11.96
CA VAL A 7 -7.74 -11.86 12.18
C VAL A 7 -6.88 -10.63 11.91
N LEU A 8 -5.61 -10.64 12.35
CA LEU A 8 -4.67 -9.54 12.13
C LEU A 8 -4.40 -9.30 10.63
N GLU A 9 -4.19 -10.35 9.85
CA GLU A 9 -3.96 -10.23 8.40
C GLU A 9 -5.21 -9.74 7.66
N LYS A 10 -6.41 -10.18 8.07
CA LYS A 10 -7.66 -9.67 7.51
C LYS A 10 -7.83 -8.19 7.81
N THR A 11 -7.61 -7.78 9.05
CA THR A 11 -7.67 -6.37 9.45
C THR A 11 -6.66 -5.53 8.66
N ALA A 12 -5.43 -6.03 8.51
CA ALA A 12 -4.39 -5.33 7.74
C ALA A 12 -4.76 -5.18 6.26
N LEU A 13 -5.21 -6.25 5.59
CA LEU A 13 -5.67 -6.19 4.20
C LEU A 13 -6.87 -5.25 4.02
N TRP A 14 -7.84 -5.32 4.93
CA TRP A 14 -9.01 -4.46 4.87
C TRP A 14 -8.65 -2.99 5.07
N ALA A 15 -7.89 -2.66 6.12
CA ALA A 15 -7.51 -1.29 6.43
C ALA A 15 -6.62 -0.67 5.34
N SER A 16 -5.60 -1.40 4.89
CA SER A 16 -4.69 -0.93 3.83
C SER A 16 -5.41 -0.79 2.49
N GLY A 17 -6.19 -1.80 2.10
CA GLY A 17 -6.93 -1.80 0.84
C GLY A 17 -7.99 -0.70 0.79
N LEU A 18 -8.79 -0.53 1.85
CA LEU A 18 -9.80 0.53 1.92
C LEU A 18 -9.18 1.92 1.90
N THR A 19 -8.05 2.10 2.59
CA THR A 19 -7.30 3.36 2.58
C THR A 19 -6.78 3.68 1.17
N ALA A 20 -6.15 2.72 0.50
CA ALA A 20 -5.62 2.91 -0.85
C ALA A 20 -6.73 3.22 -1.87
N VAL A 21 -7.85 2.50 -1.82
CA VAL A 21 -9.03 2.81 -2.65
C VAL A 21 -9.58 4.19 -2.33
N GLY A 22 -9.78 4.51 -1.05
CA GLY A 22 -10.36 5.79 -0.63
C GLY A 22 -9.52 6.99 -1.08
N ILE A 23 -8.22 6.96 -0.80
CA ILE A 23 -7.30 8.04 -1.20
C ILE A 23 -7.23 8.14 -2.73
N GLY A 24 -7.01 7.01 -3.43
CA GLY A 24 -6.92 6.99 -4.88
C GLY A 24 -8.20 7.47 -5.56
N ALA A 25 -9.37 7.06 -5.09
CA ALA A 25 -10.67 7.48 -5.62
C ALA A 25 -10.96 8.97 -5.36
N CYS A 26 -10.63 9.48 -4.18
CA CYS A 26 -10.78 10.90 -3.87
C CYS A 26 -9.91 11.77 -4.80
N ILE A 27 -8.64 11.41 -5.01
CA ILE A 27 -7.75 12.16 -5.91
C ILE A 27 -8.22 12.06 -7.36
N LEU A 28 -8.71 10.88 -7.79
CA LEU A 28 -9.24 10.69 -9.14
C LEU A 28 -10.43 11.58 -9.44
N THR A 29 -11.39 11.63 -8.52
CA THR A 29 -12.69 12.28 -8.73
C THR A 29 -12.69 13.76 -8.34
N ALA A 30 -11.95 14.14 -7.30
CA ALA A 30 -11.93 15.49 -6.75
C ALA A 30 -10.52 15.92 -6.29
N PRO A 31 -9.54 16.05 -7.20
CA PRO A 31 -8.16 16.38 -6.84
C PRO A 31 -8.05 17.72 -6.11
N HIS A 32 -8.73 18.78 -6.60
CA HIS A 32 -8.71 20.10 -5.95
C HIS A 32 -9.18 20.05 -4.49
N ALA A 33 -10.30 19.38 -4.23
CA ALA A 33 -10.84 19.26 -2.88
C ALA A 33 -9.89 18.47 -1.95
N PHE A 34 -9.30 17.38 -2.46
CA PHE A 34 -8.36 16.58 -1.71
C PHE A 34 -7.09 17.37 -1.33
N PHE A 35 -6.46 18.05 -2.29
CA PHE A 35 -5.23 18.80 -2.03
C PHE A 35 -5.47 20.12 -1.27
N ALA A 36 -6.64 20.73 -1.41
CA ALA A 36 -7.04 21.87 -0.56
C ALA A 36 -7.08 21.50 0.93
N SER A 37 -7.41 20.23 1.28
CA SER A 37 -7.34 19.74 2.67
C SER A 37 -5.91 19.74 3.24
N TYR A 38 -4.91 19.75 2.36
CA TYR A 38 -3.50 19.87 2.71
C TYR A 38 -2.97 21.30 2.63
N ALA A 39 -3.86 22.28 2.44
CA ALA A 39 -3.53 23.68 2.15
C ALA A 39 -2.71 23.85 0.85
N ILE A 40 -2.89 22.94 -0.12
CA ILE A 40 -2.28 23.02 -1.44
C ILE A 40 -3.32 23.52 -2.43
N ILE A 41 -3.02 24.65 -3.08
CA ILE A 41 -3.83 25.18 -4.19
C ILE A 41 -3.32 24.57 -5.49
N LEU A 42 -4.16 23.76 -6.13
CA LEU A 42 -3.87 23.21 -7.46
C LEU A 42 -4.29 24.18 -8.56
N GLY A 43 -3.48 24.27 -9.61
CA GLY A 43 -3.88 24.93 -10.86
C GLY A 43 -4.85 24.07 -11.67
N ASP A 44 -5.57 24.72 -12.59
CA ASP A 44 -6.56 24.06 -13.46
C ASP A 44 -5.97 23.49 -14.76
N ASP A 45 -4.64 23.38 -14.85
CA ASP A 45 -3.96 22.82 -16.00
C ASP A 45 -4.32 21.33 -16.19
N PRO A 46 -4.91 20.92 -17.33
CA PRO A 46 -5.31 19.52 -17.54
C PRO A 46 -4.14 18.53 -17.51
N SER A 47 -2.94 18.96 -17.89
CA SER A 47 -1.73 18.13 -17.86
C SER A 47 -1.31 17.87 -16.41
N LEU A 48 -1.31 18.91 -15.56
CA LEU A 48 -1.07 18.76 -14.11
C LEU A 48 -2.09 17.81 -13.49
N LEU A 49 -3.38 17.98 -13.79
CA LEU A 49 -4.41 17.12 -13.23
C LEU A 49 -4.29 15.68 -13.74
N SER A 50 -3.80 15.47 -14.97
CA SER A 50 -3.50 14.13 -15.51
C SER A 50 -2.35 13.46 -14.74
N GLU A 51 -1.27 14.19 -14.46
CA GLU A 51 -0.12 13.70 -13.67
C GLU A 51 -0.49 13.30 -12.24
N LEU A 52 -1.51 13.94 -11.65
CA LEU A 52 -2.01 13.58 -10.32
C LEU A 52 -2.98 12.39 -10.35
N ARG A 53 -3.84 12.33 -11.38
CA ARG A 53 -4.86 11.27 -11.50
C ARG A 53 -4.27 9.92 -11.89
N ALA A 54 -3.23 9.88 -12.72
CA ALA A 54 -2.60 8.63 -13.15
C ALA A 54 -2.06 7.78 -11.97
N PRO A 55 -1.20 8.31 -11.06
CA PRO A 55 -0.75 7.56 -9.89
C PRO A 55 -1.89 7.26 -8.91
N ALA A 56 -2.90 8.13 -8.80
CA ALA A 56 -4.08 7.88 -7.98
C ALA A 56 -4.92 6.71 -8.48
N ALA A 57 -5.06 6.55 -9.81
CA ALA A 57 -5.69 5.37 -10.41
C ALA A 57 -4.89 4.10 -10.11
N GLY A 58 -3.56 4.16 -10.20
CA GLY A 58 -2.69 3.07 -9.80
C GLY A 58 -2.92 2.67 -8.33
N LEU A 59 -2.92 3.65 -7.43
CA LEU A 59 -3.16 3.44 -6.00
C LEU A 59 -4.53 2.80 -5.74
N ALA A 60 -5.60 3.31 -6.38
CA ALA A 60 -6.93 2.75 -6.26
C ALA A 60 -7.01 1.31 -6.79
N ALA A 61 -6.41 1.02 -7.94
CA ALA A 61 -6.37 -0.31 -8.54
C ALA A 61 -5.64 -1.31 -7.65
N PHE A 62 -4.50 -0.92 -7.07
CA PHE A 62 -3.81 -1.75 -6.09
C PHE A 62 -4.63 -1.90 -4.80
N GLY A 63 -5.34 -0.87 -4.35
CA GLY A 63 -6.26 -0.98 -3.23
C GLY A 63 -7.34 -2.05 -3.46
N VAL A 64 -7.94 -2.09 -4.65
CA VAL A 64 -8.88 -3.14 -5.06
C VAL A 64 -8.21 -4.52 -5.06
N LEU A 65 -6.98 -4.62 -5.58
CA LEU A 65 -6.19 -5.86 -5.54
C LEU A 65 -5.90 -6.33 -4.11
N ILE A 66 -5.61 -5.41 -3.19
CA ILE A 66 -5.38 -5.70 -1.78
C ILE A 66 -6.67 -6.27 -1.15
N LEU A 67 -7.80 -5.59 -1.36
CA LEU A 67 -9.10 -6.05 -0.87
C LEU A 67 -9.51 -7.40 -1.46
N ALA A 68 -9.22 -7.64 -2.75
CA ALA A 68 -9.52 -8.91 -3.41
C ALA A 68 -8.89 -10.12 -2.72
N GLY A 69 -7.75 -9.93 -2.03
CA GLY A 69 -7.08 -10.95 -1.23
C GLY A 69 -7.86 -11.44 0.00
N LEU A 70 -8.90 -10.72 0.43
CA LEU A 70 -9.82 -11.14 1.49
C LEU A 70 -10.80 -12.22 1.02
N TRP A 71 -11.25 -12.15 -0.23
CA TRP A 71 -12.22 -13.08 -0.79
C TRP A 71 -11.60 -14.19 -1.61
N ARG A 72 -10.43 -13.95 -2.23
CA ARG A 72 -9.75 -14.91 -3.11
C ARG A 72 -8.41 -15.34 -2.52
N ALA A 73 -8.36 -16.53 -1.94
CA ALA A 73 -7.15 -17.09 -1.33
C ALA A 73 -5.94 -17.16 -2.29
N ALA A 74 -6.20 -17.33 -3.59
CA ALA A 74 -5.15 -17.32 -4.63
C ALA A 74 -4.48 -15.95 -4.81
N LEU A 75 -5.17 -14.85 -4.48
CA LEU A 75 -4.65 -13.49 -4.59
C LEU A 75 -3.97 -13.02 -3.30
N THR A 76 -4.22 -13.69 -2.17
CA THR A 76 -3.70 -13.29 -0.86
C THR A 76 -2.19 -12.98 -0.84
N PRO A 77 -1.29 -13.80 -1.42
CA PRO A 77 0.14 -13.47 -1.42
C PRO A 77 0.45 -12.16 -2.17
N LEU A 78 -0.21 -11.95 -3.31
CA LEU A 78 -0.06 -10.74 -4.12
C LEU A 78 -0.64 -9.51 -3.42
N SER A 79 -1.79 -9.65 -2.76
CA SER A 79 -2.42 -8.59 -1.96
C SER A 79 -1.54 -8.17 -0.77
N LYS A 80 -0.91 -9.12 -0.08
CA LYS A 80 0.04 -8.82 1.00
C LYS A 80 1.27 -8.07 0.48
N ALA A 81 1.85 -8.55 -0.63
CA ALA A 81 2.99 -7.89 -1.26
C ALA A 81 2.63 -6.46 -1.70
N ALA A 82 1.49 -6.26 -2.38
CA ALA A 82 1.02 -4.95 -2.81
C ALA A 82 0.81 -3.99 -1.63
N ALA A 83 0.18 -4.46 -0.54
CA ALA A 83 -0.03 -3.66 0.67
C ALA A 83 1.31 -3.22 1.29
N MET A 84 2.27 -4.14 1.44
CA MET A 84 3.60 -3.82 1.95
C MET A 84 4.33 -2.83 1.04
N THR A 85 4.31 -3.04 -0.28
CA THR A 85 4.98 -2.15 -1.22
C THR A 85 4.44 -0.73 -1.12
N ILE A 86 3.12 -0.55 -1.16
CA ILE A 86 2.49 0.77 -1.14
C ILE A 86 2.72 1.47 0.19
N PHE A 87 2.38 0.81 1.31
CA PHE A 87 2.43 1.45 2.61
C PHE A 87 3.84 1.57 3.19
N LEU A 88 4.86 0.95 2.59
CA LEU A 88 6.26 1.27 2.89
C LEU A 88 6.82 2.34 1.95
N ALA A 89 6.55 2.27 0.65
CA ALA A 89 7.10 3.20 -0.32
C ALA A 89 6.54 4.62 -0.16
N PHE A 90 5.25 4.76 0.13
CA PHE A 90 4.60 6.07 0.20
C PHE A 90 5.12 6.94 1.38
N PRO A 91 5.13 6.46 2.64
CA PRO A 91 5.73 7.23 3.73
C PRO A 91 7.25 7.39 3.57
N ALA A 92 7.96 6.43 2.96
CA ALA A 92 9.38 6.60 2.63
C ALA A 92 9.61 7.77 1.67
N GLY A 93 8.80 7.89 0.62
CA GLY A 93 8.83 9.03 -0.30
C GLY A 93 8.57 10.37 0.41
N ARG A 94 7.60 10.39 1.33
CA ARG A 94 7.36 11.59 2.16
C ARG A 94 8.52 11.93 3.09
N ILE A 95 9.17 10.94 3.71
CA ILE A 95 10.34 11.16 4.56
C ILE A 95 11.49 11.74 3.73
N ILE A 96 11.72 11.22 2.52
CA ILE A 96 12.70 11.79 1.59
C ILE A 96 12.34 13.25 1.28
N GLY A 97 11.08 13.55 0.97
CA GLY A 97 10.62 14.93 0.76
C GLY A 97 10.83 15.83 1.98
N VAL A 98 10.58 15.34 3.20
CA VAL A 98 10.86 16.10 4.43
C VAL A 98 12.35 16.42 4.56
N ILE A 99 13.23 15.47 4.21
CA ILE A 99 14.68 15.63 4.30
C ILE A 99 15.19 16.60 3.22
N VAL A 100 14.65 16.51 2.00
CA VAL A 100 15.15 17.26 0.83
C VAL A 100 14.48 18.63 0.69
N ASP A 101 13.16 18.70 0.85
CA ASP A 101 12.34 19.88 0.58
C ASP A 101 11.90 20.62 1.86
N GLY A 102 12.05 19.99 3.03
CA GLY A 102 11.71 20.55 4.34
C GLY A 102 10.32 20.14 4.86
N LEU A 103 9.92 20.73 5.99
CA LEU A 103 8.70 20.32 6.69
C LEU A 103 7.42 20.76 5.94
N PRO A 104 6.51 19.82 5.62
CA PRO A 104 5.25 20.12 4.96
C PRO A 104 4.19 20.64 5.95
N SER A 105 3.00 20.95 5.43
CA SER A 105 1.86 21.41 6.23
C SER A 105 1.42 20.37 7.28
N ALA A 106 0.81 20.84 8.37
CA ALA A 106 0.36 19.97 9.47
C ALA A 106 -0.56 18.81 9.03
N PRO A 107 -1.52 18.99 8.09
CA PRO A 107 -2.32 17.88 7.57
C PRO A 107 -1.48 16.79 6.89
N ILE A 108 -0.41 17.17 6.17
CA ILE A 108 0.50 16.21 5.52
C ILE A 108 1.29 15.42 6.56
N ILE A 109 1.73 16.06 7.65
CA ILE A 109 2.38 15.37 8.77
C ILE A 109 1.40 14.37 9.41
N GLY A 110 0.13 14.75 9.59
CA GLY A 110 -0.92 13.85 10.06
C GLY A 110 -1.12 12.65 9.13
N ALA A 111 -1.14 12.88 7.81
CA ALA A 111 -1.19 11.82 6.82
C ALA A 111 0.03 10.88 6.88
N LEU A 112 1.24 11.42 7.04
CA LEU A 112 2.46 10.62 7.21
C LEU A 112 2.40 9.72 8.45
N LEU A 113 1.93 10.25 9.59
CA LEU A 113 1.76 9.44 10.80
C LEU A 113 0.74 8.32 10.61
N PHE A 114 -0.36 8.60 9.91
CA PHE A 114 -1.36 7.60 9.56
C PHE A 114 -0.81 6.53 8.60
N GLU A 115 -0.06 6.94 7.58
CA GLU A 115 0.63 6.04 6.65
C GLU A 115 1.60 5.11 7.39
N LEU A 116 2.39 5.64 8.34
CA LEU A 116 3.30 4.85 9.17
C LEU A 116 2.57 3.87 10.09
N ALA A 117 1.40 4.25 10.63
CA ALA A 117 0.58 3.35 11.43
C ALA A 117 0.07 2.15 10.60
N ILE A 118 -0.39 2.37 9.37
CA ILE A 118 -0.80 1.30 8.46
C ILE A 118 0.41 0.47 8.02
N ALA A 119 1.56 1.10 7.76
CA ALA A 119 2.80 0.43 7.42
C ALA A 119 3.22 -0.55 8.53
N ALA A 120 3.22 -0.09 9.79
CA ALA A 120 3.50 -0.91 10.95
C ALA A 120 2.50 -2.08 11.07
N LEU A 121 1.21 -1.82 10.88
CA LEU A 121 0.18 -2.86 10.86
C LEU A 121 0.48 -3.92 9.79
N CYS A 122 0.85 -3.52 8.57
CA CYS A 122 1.20 -4.44 7.49
C CYS A 122 2.44 -5.27 7.81
N VAL A 123 3.51 -4.65 8.33
CA VAL A 123 4.74 -5.35 8.71
C VAL A 123 4.47 -6.37 9.84
N LEU A 124 3.71 -5.98 10.86
CA LEU A 124 3.37 -6.88 11.97
C LEU A 124 2.47 -8.04 11.52
N ALA A 125 1.53 -7.77 10.61
CA ALA A 125 0.61 -8.77 10.08
C ALA A 125 1.28 -9.75 9.13
N PHE A 126 2.19 -9.30 8.26
CA PHE A 126 2.74 -10.10 7.15
C PHE A 126 4.18 -10.55 7.37
N GLY A 127 4.95 -9.88 8.22
CA GLY A 127 6.38 -10.15 8.45
C GLY A 127 6.70 -11.51 9.08
N ARG A 128 5.71 -12.21 9.63
CA ARG A 128 5.87 -13.52 10.27
C ARG A 128 5.85 -14.71 9.29
N GLY A 129 5.56 -14.47 8.00
CA GLY A 129 5.37 -15.51 6.98
C GLY A 129 6.60 -15.84 6.12
N ALA A 130 7.72 -15.13 6.26
CA ALA A 130 8.94 -15.38 5.49
C ALA A 130 9.68 -16.63 6.00
N THR A 131 9.07 -17.81 5.83
CA THR A 131 9.79 -19.08 5.98
C THR A 131 10.78 -19.18 4.83
N PRO A 132 12.09 -19.45 5.07
CA PRO A 132 13.06 -19.59 3.99
C PRO A 132 12.58 -20.68 3.04
N ILE A 133 12.68 -20.45 1.73
CA ILE A 133 12.51 -21.51 0.73
C ILE A 133 13.62 -22.54 1.01
N ARG A 134 13.31 -23.56 1.81
CA ARG A 134 14.15 -24.74 1.93
C ARG A 134 13.99 -25.48 0.62
N ALA A 135 14.93 -25.24 -0.30
CA ALA A 135 15.07 -26.07 -1.49
C ALA A 135 15.35 -27.50 -1.02
N LYS A 136 14.32 -28.33 -0.92
CA LYS A 136 14.50 -29.78 -0.96
C LYS A 136 14.76 -30.10 -2.41
N HIS A 137 16.02 -30.33 -2.76
CA HIS A 137 16.38 -31.09 -3.95
C HIS A 137 16.43 -32.56 -3.54
N PRO A 138 15.47 -33.42 -3.93
CA PRO A 138 15.63 -34.86 -3.82
C PRO A 138 16.00 -35.39 -5.20
N ILE A 139 17.28 -35.56 -5.48
CA ILE A 139 17.71 -36.53 -6.49
C ILE A 139 18.71 -37.45 -5.80
N GLY A 140 18.22 -38.66 -5.53
CA GLY A 140 18.98 -39.73 -4.92
C GLY A 140 20.13 -40.19 -5.82
N ARG A 141 21.22 -40.56 -5.16
CA ARG A 141 22.23 -41.53 -5.62
C ARG A 141 22.24 -42.66 -4.58
N PRO A 142 22.77 -43.86 -4.87
CA PRO A 142 22.61 -44.76 -6.03
C PRO A 142 22.14 -46.17 -5.56
N LYS A 143 21.78 -47.10 -6.45
CA LYS A 143 21.87 -48.55 -6.17
C LYS A 143 22.18 -49.37 -7.45
N HIS A 144 23.33 -50.05 -7.38
CA HIS A 144 23.93 -51.06 -8.28
C HIS A 144 24.61 -50.56 -9.55
#